data_AF-A0A9P4U646-F1
#
_entry.id   AF-A0A9P4U646-F1
#
_cell.length_a   1.000
_cell.length_b   1.000
_cell.length_c   1.000
_cell.angle_alpha   90.00
_cell.angle_beta   90.00
_cell.angle_gamma   90.00
#
_symmetry.space_group_name_H-M   'P 1'
#
loop_
_entity.id
_entity.type
_entity.pdbx_description
1 polymer ?
#
loop_
_entity_poly.entity_id
_entity_poly.type
_entity_poly.pdbx_seq_one_letter_code
_entity_poly.pdbx_strand_id
1 'polypeptide(L)'
;DRNLGWNIDWAVAFIVNHLDPQNSPDAATVLKNIRFRAATLDKEGHALEIPFRIFNKLDETLFAGHLKNVVYLELRKLHPDVSGATHTHGWGLDPKVKRVSIYLNKDALQQARSRNLIGTLIHHMIHAYFLITCGPQVEKEIAYGRLAHGVHFGKIMTTIKKLSGVNGRPLTSLDFGHTLAQTNRLFYDEYYYQQRKPYHRRRGKEKWYCSHCYSDVAALPDGDINSWYDTVCKPLLTLPETLHTSAVQIYNLRQHILEEVPRAETTPSPDSNEFIYKGKPVLVPSTLLENYPSIRRTLEKAGCRYLELDESLDPDTVLRFFELLHTGSYGPDAKHVLSLGRKGPPVIKSPTAGEPCLLTDIKMYKMGVATGFDELKAAALDRMYKHAVTYEDPVALLAELYGGGEPDGDLKGWTRKFLGRAPEPEWGSPALGEPSNLAKLECEMLGWKARFYDLLESSSALKYEVGRVKRELLASGLY
;
A
#
# COMPACT_ATOMS: atom_id res chain seq x y z
N ASP A 1 -4.04 8.96 27.21
CA ASP A 1 -3.66 8.13 26.05
C ASP A 1 -3.69 8.97 24.80
N ARG A 2 -2.54 9.16 24.14
CA ARG A 2 -2.45 9.88 22.86
C ARG A 2 -2.10 8.85 21.80
N ASN A 3 -2.99 8.69 20.82
CA ASN A 3 -2.78 7.93 19.60
C ASN A 3 -3.22 8.83 18.44
N LEU A 4 -2.34 9.10 17.48
CA LEU A 4 -2.68 9.96 16.33
C LEU A 4 -3.42 9.19 15.22
N GLY A 5 -3.51 7.86 15.32
CA GLY A 5 -4.17 7.02 14.32
C GLY A 5 -3.42 6.96 13.00
N TRP A 6 -2.12 7.26 13.01
CA TRP A 6 -1.29 7.28 11.82
C TRP A 6 -0.83 5.87 11.44
N ASN A 7 -0.60 5.63 10.15
CA ASN A 7 0.25 4.52 9.77
C ASN A 7 1.74 4.86 9.91
N ILE A 8 2.55 3.80 9.94
CA ILE A 8 3.97 3.92 10.22
C ILE A 8 4.73 4.60 9.07
N ASP A 9 4.30 4.43 7.82
CA ASP A 9 4.92 5.06 6.65
C ASP A 9 4.72 6.58 6.69
N TRP A 10 3.51 7.04 7.02
CA TRP A 10 3.21 8.44 7.22
C TRP A 10 3.95 9.02 8.42
N ALA A 11 4.02 8.29 9.54
CA ALA A 11 4.76 8.75 10.71
C ALA A 11 6.26 9.01 10.39
N VAL A 12 6.86 8.23 9.49
CA VAL A 12 8.21 8.48 8.96
C VAL A 12 8.23 9.68 8.03
N ALA A 13 7.34 9.74 7.04
CA ALA A 13 7.25 10.84 6.08
C ALA A 13 7.12 12.20 6.79
N PHE A 14 6.24 12.26 7.80
CA PHE A 14 6.01 13.44 8.63
C PHE A 14 7.29 13.90 9.32
N ILE A 15 8.04 13.01 9.99
CA ILE A 15 9.25 13.40 10.72
C ILE A 15 10.36 13.84 9.77
N VAL A 16 10.54 13.13 8.66
CA VAL A 16 11.57 13.51 7.68
C VAL A 16 11.24 14.89 7.09
N ASN A 17 9.97 15.15 6.77
CA ASN A 17 9.52 16.47 6.31
C ASN A 17 9.66 17.54 7.41
N HIS A 18 9.27 17.26 8.65
CA HIS A 18 9.40 18.16 9.80
C HIS A 18 10.86 18.58 10.02
N LEU A 19 11.80 17.66 9.86
CA LEU A 19 13.23 17.90 10.05
C LEU A 19 13.93 18.50 8.82
N ASP A 20 13.21 18.70 7.71
CA ASP A 20 13.75 19.38 6.55
C ASP A 20 14.09 20.85 6.90
N PRO A 21 15.26 21.38 6.47
CA PRO A 21 15.63 22.77 6.72
C PRO A 21 14.60 23.81 6.28
N GLN A 22 13.74 23.49 5.31
CA GLN A 22 12.66 24.38 4.88
C GLN A 22 11.54 24.49 5.92
N ASN A 23 11.24 23.40 6.64
CA ASN A 23 10.15 23.35 7.63
C ASN A 23 10.64 23.65 9.05
N SER A 24 11.87 23.25 9.39
CA SER A 24 12.49 23.52 10.69
C SER A 24 13.94 24.03 10.55
N PRO A 25 14.15 25.27 10.07
CA PRO A 25 15.49 25.81 9.79
C PRO A 25 16.41 25.83 11.02
N ASP A 26 15.84 26.01 12.22
CA ASP A 26 16.61 26.10 13.45
C ASP A 26 16.90 24.74 14.11
N ALA A 27 16.34 23.64 13.61
CA ALA A 27 16.42 22.34 14.29
C ALA A 27 17.86 21.86 14.52
N ALA A 28 18.74 22.04 13.52
CA ALA A 28 20.15 21.70 13.64
C ALA A 28 20.89 22.55 14.70
N THR A 29 20.52 23.84 14.82
CA THR A 29 21.11 24.77 15.79
C THR A 29 20.61 24.47 17.20
N VAL A 30 19.32 24.21 17.36
CA VAL A 30 18.73 23.81 18.65
C VAL A 30 19.32 22.48 19.11
N LEU A 31 19.47 21.49 18.22
CA LEU A 31 20.10 20.21 18.56
C LEU A 31 21.57 20.38 19.00
N LYS A 32 22.33 21.28 18.36
CA LYS A 32 23.69 21.65 18.80
C LYS A 32 23.68 22.21 20.23
N ASN A 33 22.76 23.11 20.54
CA ASN A 33 22.64 23.72 21.87
C ASN A 33 22.25 22.71 22.94
N ILE A 34 21.35 21.76 22.63
CA ILE A 34 21.03 20.63 23.51
C ILE A 34 22.28 19.82 23.84
N ARG A 35 23.12 19.52 22.83
CA ARG A 35 24.37 18.78 23.02
C ARG A 35 25.37 19.53 23.90
N PHE A 36 25.52 20.84 23.73
CA PHE A 36 26.37 21.66 24.60
C PHE A 36 25.89 21.68 26.05
N ARG A 37 24.58 21.84 26.25
CA ARG A 37 23.99 21.81 27.60
C ARG A 37 24.22 20.45 28.28
N ALA A 38 24.01 19.35 27.55
CA ALA A 38 24.29 18.02 28.06
C ALA A 38 25.77 17.81 28.40
N ALA A 39 26.70 18.30 27.57
CA ALA A 39 28.13 18.22 27.86
C ALA A 39 28.54 19.06 29.09
N THR A 40 27.83 20.16 29.35
CA THR A 40 28.05 20.98 30.54
C THR A 40 27.59 20.25 31.80
N LEU A 41 26.38 19.70 31.78
CA LEU A 41 25.84 18.89 32.88
C LEU A 41 26.71 17.67 33.20
N ASP A 42 27.27 17.02 32.17
CA ASP A 42 28.19 15.89 32.30
C ASP A 42 29.47 16.30 33.06
N LYS A 43 30.06 17.45 32.68
CA LYS A 43 31.24 18.01 33.38
C LYS A 43 30.94 18.41 34.82
N GLU A 44 29.72 18.85 35.10
CA GLU A 44 29.26 19.20 36.45
C GLU A 44 28.88 17.97 37.30
N GLY A 45 28.99 16.75 36.76
CA GLY A 45 28.67 15.52 37.48
C GLY A 45 27.18 15.14 37.49
N HIS A 46 26.34 15.85 36.73
CA HIS A 46 24.89 15.62 36.62
C HIS A 46 24.51 14.69 35.45
N ALA A 47 25.37 13.74 35.08
CA ALA A 47 25.19 12.89 33.90
C ALA A 47 23.86 12.12 33.91
N LEU A 48 23.41 11.63 35.07
CA LEU A 48 22.15 10.89 35.23
C LEU A 48 20.91 11.78 35.09
N GLU A 49 21.04 13.10 35.28
CA GLU A 49 19.93 14.03 35.11
C GLU A 49 19.74 14.48 33.67
N ILE A 50 20.76 14.29 32.81
CA ILE A 50 20.76 14.72 31.42
C ILE A 50 19.49 14.28 30.69
N PRO A 51 19.09 12.98 30.70
CA PRO A 51 17.92 12.54 29.93
C PRO A 51 16.65 13.31 30.31
N PHE A 52 16.42 13.53 31.60
CA PHE A 52 15.25 14.25 32.10
C PHE A 52 15.27 15.74 31.75
N ARG A 53 16.46 16.37 31.82
CA ARG A 53 16.62 17.80 31.54
C ARG A 53 16.51 18.15 30.06
N ILE A 54 16.83 17.22 29.15
CA ILE A 54 16.82 17.49 27.70
C ILE A 54 15.62 16.89 26.96
N PHE A 55 14.89 15.93 27.54
CA PHE A 55 13.81 15.19 26.88
C PHE A 55 12.81 16.09 26.17
N ASN A 56 12.23 17.07 26.88
CA ASN A 56 11.20 17.94 26.30
C ASN A 56 11.74 18.78 25.15
N LYS A 57 12.99 19.25 25.22
CA LYS A 57 13.59 20.03 24.13
C LYS A 57 13.92 19.16 22.92
N LEU A 58 14.35 17.92 23.14
CA LEU A 58 14.52 16.94 22.07
C LEU A 58 13.17 16.62 21.41
N ASP A 59 12.11 16.42 22.18
CA ASP A 59 10.76 16.15 21.68
C ASP A 59 10.23 17.31 20.82
N GLU A 60 10.27 18.54 21.34
CA GLU A 60 9.88 19.74 20.59
C GLU A 60 10.65 19.88 19.28
N THR A 61 11.95 19.60 19.30
CA THR A 61 12.83 19.83 18.13
C THR A 61 12.72 18.70 17.11
N LEU A 62 12.72 17.44 17.56
CA LEU A 62 12.88 16.27 16.70
C LEU A 62 11.58 15.54 16.39
N PHE A 63 10.58 15.63 17.29
CA PHE A 63 9.35 14.85 17.24
C PHE A 63 8.10 15.72 17.34
N ALA A 64 8.23 17.01 16.99
CA ALA A 64 7.15 18.00 16.98
C ALA A 64 6.31 18.09 18.28
N GLY A 65 6.91 17.75 19.43
CA GLY A 65 6.22 17.82 20.73
C GLY A 65 5.23 16.67 21.00
N HIS A 66 5.30 15.58 20.23
CA HIS A 66 4.34 14.48 20.36
C HIS A 66 4.56 13.61 21.61
N LEU A 67 5.78 13.58 22.18
CA LEU A 67 6.17 12.66 23.26
C LEU A 67 6.02 13.23 24.68
N LYS A 68 6.06 14.56 24.83
CA LYS A 68 5.93 15.24 26.12
C LYS A 68 4.62 14.87 26.80
N ASN A 69 4.69 14.65 28.11
CA ASN A 69 3.60 14.24 29.01
C ASN A 69 3.00 12.84 28.75
N VAL A 70 3.25 12.23 27.59
CA VAL A 70 2.71 10.91 27.22
C VAL A 70 3.69 9.77 27.43
N VAL A 71 5.01 10.07 27.42
CA VAL A 71 6.06 9.11 27.73
C VAL A 71 6.46 9.20 29.20
N TYR A 72 6.61 8.03 29.84
CA TYR A 72 7.26 7.88 31.13
C TYR A 72 8.74 7.53 30.91
N LEU A 73 9.64 8.31 31.52
CA LEU A 73 11.09 8.09 31.44
C LEU A 73 11.63 7.72 32.82
N GLU A 74 12.43 6.67 32.91
CA GLU A 74 13.07 6.25 34.15
C GLU A 74 14.48 5.68 33.89
N LEU A 75 15.38 5.83 34.87
CA LEU A 75 16.67 5.14 34.89
C LEU A 75 16.57 3.88 35.74
N ARG A 76 16.89 2.72 35.17
CA ARG A 76 16.80 1.44 35.87
C ARG A 76 17.99 0.55 35.57
N LYS A 77 18.31 -0.36 36.49
CA LYS A 77 19.30 -1.41 36.22
C LYS A 77 18.72 -2.41 35.23
N LEU A 78 19.35 -2.55 34.07
CA LEU A 78 18.97 -3.49 33.02
C LEU A 78 20.16 -4.40 32.71
N HIS A 79 19.98 -5.35 31.79
CA HIS A 79 21.07 -6.23 31.36
C HIS A 79 22.27 -5.39 30.82
N PRO A 80 23.54 -5.75 31.13
CA PRO A 80 24.70 -4.93 30.76
C PRO A 80 24.83 -4.63 29.26
N ASP A 81 24.41 -5.56 28.41
CA ASP A 81 24.47 -5.40 26.94
C ASP A 81 23.28 -4.64 26.33
N VAL A 82 22.37 -4.13 27.16
CA VAL A 82 21.18 -3.39 26.74
C VAL A 82 21.33 -1.92 27.15
N SER A 83 21.18 -1.00 26.19
CA SER A 83 21.28 0.45 26.45
C SER A 83 20.04 1.00 27.17
N GLY A 84 18.90 0.36 26.93
CA GLY A 84 17.60 0.71 27.48
C GLY A 84 16.50 -0.17 26.86
N ALA A 85 15.28 0.08 27.28
CA ALA A 85 14.10 -0.62 26.79
C ALA A 85 12.90 0.32 26.66
N THR A 86 12.20 0.25 25.53
CA THR A 86 10.95 0.97 25.31
C THR A 86 9.78 -0.01 25.36
N HIS A 87 8.78 0.26 26.21
CA HIS A 87 7.61 -0.58 26.40
C HIS A 87 6.36 0.07 25.82
N THR A 88 5.52 -0.75 25.19
CA THR A 88 4.18 -0.35 24.74
C THR A 88 3.29 0.04 25.91
N HIS A 89 2.21 0.75 25.60
CA HIS A 89 1.32 1.37 26.59
C HIS A 89 0.82 0.35 27.64
N GLY A 90 1.11 0.61 28.92
CA GLY A 90 0.59 -0.17 30.05
C GLY A 90 1.36 -1.46 30.36
N TRP A 91 2.40 -1.76 29.60
CA TRP A 91 3.28 -2.93 29.76
C TRP A 91 4.65 -2.59 30.34
N GLY A 92 4.80 -1.39 30.91
CA GLY A 92 6.02 -0.99 31.60
C GLY A 92 6.34 -1.88 32.81
N LEU A 93 7.56 -1.75 33.30
CA LEU A 93 8.03 -2.49 34.49
C LEU A 93 7.37 -2.01 35.79
N ASP A 94 6.74 -0.83 35.79
CA ASP A 94 5.85 -0.38 36.86
C ASP A 94 4.38 -0.57 36.43
N PRO A 95 3.63 -1.49 37.05
CA PRO A 95 2.25 -1.78 36.68
C PRO A 95 1.29 -0.60 36.91
N LYS A 96 1.68 0.39 37.73
CA LYS A 96 0.89 1.60 37.99
C LYS A 96 1.00 2.61 36.84
N VAL A 97 2.06 2.54 36.04
CA VAL A 97 2.28 3.45 34.92
C VAL A 97 1.55 2.93 33.68
N LYS A 98 0.42 3.56 33.36
CA LYS A 98 -0.34 3.34 32.12
C LYS A 98 0.09 4.34 31.04
N ARG A 99 1.38 4.33 30.69
CA ARG A 99 1.95 5.16 29.62
C ARG A 99 2.93 4.33 28.79
N VAL A 100 3.35 4.85 27.64
CA VAL A 100 4.54 4.35 26.94
C VAL A 100 5.75 4.65 27.83
N SER A 101 6.61 3.66 28.07
CA SER A 101 7.69 3.78 29.04
C SER A 101 9.05 3.55 28.41
N ILE A 102 9.97 4.50 28.61
CA ILE A 102 11.38 4.36 28.28
C ILE A 102 12.15 4.13 29.58
N TYR A 103 12.83 2.99 29.68
CA TYR A 103 13.77 2.68 30.75
C TYR A 103 15.18 2.72 30.18
N LEU A 104 16.03 3.65 30.63
CA LEU A 104 17.43 3.65 30.21
C LEU A 104 18.28 2.89 31.23
N ASN A 105 19.30 2.19 30.75
CA ASN A 105 20.15 1.37 31.61
C ASN A 105 21.07 2.23 32.48
N LYS A 106 20.74 2.38 33.77
CA LYS A 106 21.50 3.18 34.72
C LYS A 106 22.99 2.81 34.75
N ASP A 107 23.31 1.52 34.75
CA ASP A 107 24.69 1.04 34.91
C ASP A 107 25.52 1.33 33.63
N ALA A 108 24.91 1.13 32.46
CA ALA A 108 25.53 1.45 31.18
C ALA A 108 25.70 2.97 30.98
N LEU A 109 24.77 3.77 31.51
CA LEU A 109 24.78 5.22 31.40
C LEU A 109 25.69 5.93 32.42
N GLN A 110 25.94 5.34 33.59
CA GLN A 110 26.85 5.91 34.61
C GLN A 110 28.29 6.09 34.09
N GLN A 111 28.71 5.26 33.15
CA GLN A 111 30.06 5.31 32.55
C GLN A 111 30.05 5.94 31.15
N ALA A 112 28.88 6.33 30.65
CA ALA A 112 28.72 6.86 29.30
C ALA A 112 28.93 8.38 29.28
N ARG A 113 29.65 8.88 28.27
CA ARG A 113 29.73 10.33 28.02
C ARG A 113 28.38 10.88 27.57
N SER A 114 28.13 12.16 27.82
CA SER A 114 26.97 12.95 27.34
C SER A 114 26.52 12.64 25.91
N ARG A 115 27.45 12.54 24.95
CA ARG A 115 27.11 12.20 23.55
C ARG A 115 26.42 10.83 23.40
N ASN A 116 26.83 9.84 24.20
CA ASN A 116 26.26 8.50 24.17
C ASN A 116 24.88 8.50 24.84
N LEU A 117 24.73 9.23 25.95
CA LEU A 117 23.45 9.43 26.63
C LEU A 117 22.38 10.01 25.68
N ILE A 118 22.73 11.07 24.94
CA ILE A 118 21.82 11.71 23.97
C ILE A 118 21.43 10.73 22.85
N GLY A 119 22.41 10.04 22.27
CA GLY A 119 22.16 9.08 21.19
C GLY A 119 21.24 7.94 21.63
N THR A 120 21.51 7.35 22.80
CA THR A 120 20.65 6.32 23.40
C THR A 120 19.24 6.84 23.69
N LEU A 121 19.11 8.06 24.23
CA LEU A 121 17.81 8.64 24.49
C LEU A 121 17.01 8.84 23.20
N ILE A 122 17.60 9.45 22.17
CA ILE A 122 16.94 9.66 20.88
C ILE A 122 16.50 8.32 20.28
N HIS A 123 17.36 7.29 20.33
CA HIS A 123 17.02 5.94 19.86
C HIS A 123 15.72 5.43 20.49
N HIS A 124 15.59 5.52 21.81
CA HIS A 124 14.36 5.10 22.50
C HIS A 124 13.16 6.02 22.26
N MET A 125 13.41 7.32 22.02
CA MET A 125 12.36 8.27 21.63
C MET A 125 11.78 7.94 20.24
N ILE A 126 12.56 7.39 19.31
CA ILE A 126 12.03 6.92 18.00
C ILE A 126 11.03 5.78 18.21
N HIS A 127 11.37 4.76 19.02
CA HIS A 127 10.43 3.69 19.36
C HIS A 127 9.16 4.23 20.04
N ALA A 128 9.31 5.15 20.98
CA ALA A 128 8.17 5.77 21.66
C ALA A 128 7.32 6.59 20.69
N TYR A 129 7.94 7.26 19.72
CA TYR A 129 7.26 8.03 18.68
C TYR A 129 6.33 7.14 17.86
N PHE A 130 6.79 5.98 17.38
CA PHE A 130 5.92 5.05 16.66
C PHE A 130 4.76 4.53 17.53
N LEU A 131 4.99 4.25 18.81
CA LEU A 131 3.91 3.82 19.71
C LEU A 131 2.86 4.92 19.98
N ILE A 132 3.26 6.20 19.97
CA ILE A 132 2.36 7.33 20.18
C ILE A 132 1.62 7.72 18.89
N THR A 133 2.26 7.67 17.73
CA THR A 133 1.64 8.07 16.46
C THR A 133 0.83 6.94 15.83
N CYS A 134 1.33 5.71 15.91
CA CYS A 134 0.76 4.53 15.24
C CYS A 134 -0.01 3.60 16.17
N GLY A 135 -0.17 3.98 17.44
CA GLY A 135 -0.83 3.20 18.48
C GLY A 135 0.04 2.11 19.13
N PRO A 136 -0.48 1.46 20.18
CA PRO A 136 0.25 0.43 20.91
C PRO A 136 0.53 -0.78 20.02
N GLN A 137 1.72 -1.36 20.14
CA GLN A 137 2.01 -2.66 19.54
C GLN A 137 1.25 -3.75 20.31
N VAL A 138 0.63 -4.69 19.59
CA VAL A 138 0.04 -5.92 20.13
C VAL A 138 0.75 -7.15 19.54
N GLU A 139 0.56 -8.32 20.15
CA GLU A 139 1.31 -9.54 19.82
C GLU A 139 1.19 -9.98 18.36
N LYS A 140 0.02 -9.82 17.74
CA LYS A 140 -0.20 -10.17 16.32
C LYS A 140 0.37 -9.15 15.32
N GLU A 141 0.82 -7.98 15.79
CA GLU A 141 1.24 -6.84 14.96
C GLU A 141 2.76 -6.61 14.95
N ILE A 142 3.55 -7.59 15.38
CA ILE A 142 5.02 -7.45 15.47
C ILE A 142 5.63 -7.11 14.09
N ALA A 143 5.08 -7.67 13.01
CA ALA A 143 5.53 -7.42 11.64
C ALA A 143 5.37 -5.95 11.22
N TYR A 144 4.45 -5.20 11.85
CA TYR A 144 4.28 -3.77 11.61
C TYR A 144 5.39 -2.91 12.24
N GLY A 145 6.23 -3.51 13.09
CA GLY A 145 7.59 -3.03 13.36
C GLY A 145 7.74 -1.79 14.25
N ARG A 146 6.72 -1.38 15.01
CA ARG A 146 6.77 -0.15 15.85
C ARG A 146 7.93 -0.16 16.87
N LEU A 147 8.32 -1.34 17.35
CA LEU A 147 9.44 -1.55 18.28
C LEU A 147 10.67 -2.20 17.62
N ALA A 148 10.64 -2.42 16.30
CA ALA A 148 11.68 -3.11 15.56
C ALA A 148 12.69 -2.14 14.94
N HIS A 149 13.91 -2.62 14.72
CA HIS A 149 14.97 -1.87 14.05
C HIS A 149 14.90 -2.05 12.52
N GLY A 150 13.76 -1.70 11.92
CA GLY A 150 13.52 -1.79 10.47
C GLY A 150 13.90 -0.53 9.68
N VAL A 151 13.48 -0.49 8.42
CA VAL A 151 13.69 0.67 7.51
C VAL A 151 13.05 1.95 8.04
N HIS A 152 11.89 1.87 8.70
CA HIS A 152 11.21 3.02 9.34
C HIS A 152 12.08 3.66 10.42
N PHE A 153 12.59 2.84 11.35
CA PHE A 153 13.51 3.28 12.40
C PHE A 153 14.79 3.86 11.78
N GLY A 154 15.38 3.11 10.84
CA GLY A 154 16.61 3.50 10.16
C GLY A 154 16.51 4.86 9.47
N LYS A 155 15.38 5.17 8.83
CA LYS A 155 15.19 6.45 8.15
C LYS A 155 15.12 7.63 9.11
N ILE A 156 14.34 7.55 10.19
CA ILE A 156 14.27 8.62 11.20
C ILE A 156 15.64 8.79 11.87
N MET A 157 16.28 7.67 12.24
CA MET A 157 17.60 7.67 12.87
C MET A 157 18.66 8.33 11.98
N THR A 158 18.79 7.93 10.72
CA THR A 158 19.77 8.49 9.78
C THR A 158 19.49 9.96 9.49
N THR A 159 18.21 10.37 9.42
CA THR A 159 17.82 11.78 9.24
C THR A 159 18.27 12.64 10.42
N ILE A 160 18.01 12.22 11.66
CA ILE A 160 18.46 12.94 12.87
C ILE A 160 20.00 12.93 12.96
N LYS A 161 20.65 11.82 12.62
CA LYS A 161 22.12 11.70 12.60
C LYS A 161 22.73 12.71 11.62
N LYS A 162 22.18 12.83 10.41
CA LYS A 162 22.58 13.83 9.41
C LYS A 162 22.35 15.26 9.91
N LEU A 163 21.17 15.55 10.45
CA LEU A 163 20.83 16.86 11.04
C LEU A 163 21.85 17.28 12.12
N SER A 164 22.26 16.33 12.96
CA SER A 164 23.25 16.58 14.03
C SER A 164 24.66 16.89 13.51
N GLY A 165 24.97 16.52 12.27
CA GLY A 165 26.25 16.78 11.60
C GLY A 165 26.32 18.12 10.88
N VAL A 166 25.20 18.83 10.69
CA VAL A 166 25.18 20.13 9.99
C VAL A 166 26.10 21.16 10.67
N ASN A 167 26.08 21.21 12.00
CA ASN A 167 26.82 22.18 12.81
C ASN A 167 28.07 21.59 13.51
N GLY A 168 28.59 20.45 13.05
CA GLY A 168 29.76 19.80 13.65
C GLY A 168 29.84 18.30 13.37
N ARG A 169 30.40 17.52 14.30
CA ARG A 169 30.45 16.06 14.12
C ARG A 169 29.07 15.42 14.37
N PRO A 170 28.64 14.46 13.53
CA PRO A 170 27.38 13.76 13.73
C PRO A 170 27.38 12.98 15.06
N LEU A 171 26.18 12.73 15.59
CA LEU A 171 25.94 11.87 16.75
C LEU A 171 26.20 10.40 16.36
N THR A 172 27.46 9.98 16.38
CA THR A 172 27.86 8.61 16.02
C THR A 172 27.33 7.54 16.99
N SER A 173 26.89 7.94 18.17
CA SER A 173 26.23 7.08 19.17
C SER A 173 24.77 6.77 18.85
N LEU A 174 24.16 7.49 17.91
CA LEU A 174 22.84 7.20 17.37
C LEU A 174 23.01 6.22 16.20
N ASP A 175 22.76 4.94 16.49
CA ASP A 175 22.87 3.85 15.52
C ASP A 175 21.83 2.74 15.82
N PHE A 176 21.78 1.73 14.93
CA PHE A 176 20.94 0.54 15.10
C PHE A 176 21.30 -0.21 16.39
N GLY A 177 22.60 -0.42 16.61
CA GLY A 177 23.17 -0.91 17.86
C GLY A 177 23.78 0.21 18.69
N HIS A 178 24.02 -0.06 19.98
CA HIS A 178 24.66 0.91 20.87
C HIS A 178 26.13 0.60 21.12
N THR A 179 27.00 1.58 20.90
CA THR A 179 28.36 1.56 21.46
C THR A 179 28.30 1.98 22.93
N LEU A 180 27.88 1.06 23.79
CA LEU A 180 28.12 1.21 25.23
C LEU A 180 29.63 1.25 25.42
N ALA A 181 30.11 2.18 26.25
CA ALA A 181 31.54 2.35 26.50
C ALA A 181 32.13 0.96 26.78
N GLN A 182 33.14 0.56 26.00
CA GLN A 182 33.95 -0.61 26.29
C GLN A 182 34.36 -0.49 27.76
N THR A 183 33.71 -1.24 28.62
CA THR A 183 34.13 -1.45 30.00
C THR A 183 35.50 -2.10 29.93
N ASN A 184 36.60 -1.32 29.85
CA ASN A 184 37.98 -1.78 30.06
C ASN A 184 38.26 -3.25 29.67
N ARG A 185 37.79 -3.72 28.51
CA ARG A 185 37.98 -5.13 28.11
C ARG A 185 39.41 -5.40 27.63
N LEU A 186 40.23 -4.36 27.52
CA LEU A 186 41.62 -4.46 27.09
C LEU A 186 42.56 -5.14 28.10
N PHE A 187 42.13 -5.40 29.34
CA PHE A 187 43.02 -6.03 30.36
C PHE A 187 42.61 -7.43 30.82
N TYR A 188 41.49 -7.98 30.35
CA TYR A 188 41.00 -9.30 30.76
C TYR A 188 40.63 -10.24 29.60
N ASP A 189 40.97 -9.86 28.36
CA ASP A 189 40.58 -10.63 27.18
C ASP A 189 41.54 -11.80 26.89
N GLU A 190 42.78 -11.82 27.39
CA GLU A 190 43.79 -12.80 26.92
C GLU A 190 43.66 -14.22 27.50
N TYR A 191 42.99 -14.41 28.64
CA TYR A 191 42.86 -15.74 29.26
C TYR A 191 41.51 -16.45 29.02
N TYR A 192 40.53 -15.80 28.39
CA TYR A 192 39.20 -16.38 28.14
C TYR A 192 38.87 -16.60 26.65
N TYR A 193 39.83 -16.50 25.73
CA TYR A 193 39.59 -16.72 24.30
C TYR A 193 39.32 -18.18 23.91
N GLN A 194 39.47 -19.17 24.80
CA GLN A 194 39.19 -20.58 24.49
C GLN A 194 37.79 -21.08 24.89
N GLN A 195 36.89 -20.23 25.39
CA GLN A 195 35.51 -20.63 25.70
C GLN A 195 34.42 -19.72 25.09
N ARG A 196 34.70 -19.03 23.98
CA ARG A 196 33.63 -18.43 23.17
C ARG A 196 32.89 -19.52 22.37
N LYS A 197 32.09 -20.34 23.07
CA LYS A 197 30.89 -20.89 22.45
C LYS A 197 30.00 -19.70 22.06
N PRO A 198 29.36 -19.71 20.88
CA PRO A 198 28.51 -18.60 20.46
C PRO A 198 27.42 -18.38 21.50
N TYR A 199 27.45 -17.23 22.19
CA TYR A 199 26.47 -16.86 23.22
C TYR A 199 25.12 -16.46 22.60
N HIS A 200 24.73 -17.09 21.48
CA HIS A 200 23.42 -16.94 20.83
C HIS A 200 22.28 -17.58 21.64
N ARG A 201 22.56 -18.19 22.80
CA ARG A 201 21.58 -19.01 23.56
C ARG A 201 20.74 -18.26 24.60
N ARG A 202 20.89 -16.94 24.77
CA ARG A 202 20.12 -16.16 25.76
C ARG A 202 19.65 -14.77 25.29
N ARG A 203 19.41 -14.55 23.99
CA ARG A 203 18.35 -13.59 23.65
C ARG A 203 17.08 -14.19 24.24
N GLY A 204 16.57 -13.63 25.35
CA GLY A 204 15.24 -13.98 25.82
C GLY A 204 14.28 -13.86 24.64
N LYS A 205 13.26 -14.73 24.55
CA LYS A 205 12.23 -14.61 23.50
C LYS A 205 11.84 -13.14 23.36
N GLU A 206 11.97 -12.60 22.15
CA GLU A 206 11.62 -11.21 21.89
C GLU A 206 10.19 -10.99 22.37
N LYS A 207 10.04 -10.02 23.26
CA LYS A 207 8.75 -9.69 23.86
C LYS A 207 8.08 -8.68 22.94
N TRP A 208 6.90 -9.01 22.42
CA TRP A 208 6.16 -8.12 21.53
C TRP A 208 5.87 -6.74 22.13
N TYR A 209 5.84 -6.62 23.45
CA TYR A 209 5.53 -5.37 24.16
C TYR A 209 6.75 -4.50 24.49
N CYS A 210 7.98 -4.92 24.15
CA CYS A 210 9.21 -4.23 24.57
C CYS A 210 10.34 -4.34 23.55
N SER A 211 10.96 -3.22 23.19
CA SER A 211 12.25 -3.21 22.50
C SER A 211 13.38 -3.40 23.53
N HIS A 212 14.19 -4.44 23.41
CA HIS A 212 15.49 -4.49 24.10
C HIS A 212 16.56 -4.08 23.10
N CYS A 213 17.12 -2.89 23.27
CA CYS A 213 18.05 -2.31 22.31
C CYS A 213 19.48 -2.75 22.64
N TYR A 214 19.90 -3.85 22.03
CA TYR A 214 21.22 -4.45 22.22
C TYR A 214 22.32 -3.70 21.47
N SER A 215 23.57 -3.92 21.87
CA SER A 215 24.74 -3.36 21.19
C SER A 215 25.04 -3.99 19.83
N ASP A 216 24.57 -5.21 19.58
CA ASP A 216 24.93 -6.07 18.44
C ASP A 216 23.90 -6.08 17.29
N VAL A 217 22.99 -5.11 17.24
CA VAL A 217 21.98 -5.01 16.18
C VAL A 217 22.66 -4.63 14.85
N ALA A 218 22.47 -5.46 13.83
CA ALA A 218 23.01 -5.21 12.49
C ALA A 218 22.38 -3.97 11.86
N ALA A 219 23.20 -3.14 11.23
CA ALA A 219 22.73 -1.97 10.51
C ALA A 219 22.23 -2.34 9.11
N LEU A 220 21.20 -1.62 8.65
CA LEU A 220 20.74 -1.68 7.26
C LEU A 220 21.53 -0.68 6.40
N PRO A 221 21.80 -0.98 5.12
CA PRO A 221 22.47 -0.04 4.23
C PRO A 221 21.66 1.24 4.01
N ASP A 222 22.32 2.40 4.05
CA ASP A 222 21.68 3.70 3.82
C ASP A 222 21.03 3.81 2.43
N GLY A 223 21.59 3.13 1.41
CA GLY A 223 21.03 3.09 0.06
C GLY A 223 19.63 2.48 0.04
N ASP A 224 19.47 1.32 0.69
CA ASP A 224 18.21 0.60 0.76
C ASP A 224 17.15 1.40 1.54
N ILE A 225 17.55 2.03 2.64
CA ILE A 225 16.66 2.89 3.45
C ILE A 225 16.16 4.09 2.63
N ASN A 226 17.04 4.75 1.86
CA ASN A 226 16.66 5.91 1.07
C ASN A 226 15.79 5.51 -0.13
N SER A 227 16.14 4.43 -0.83
CA SER A 227 15.33 3.90 -1.93
C SER A 227 13.93 3.53 -1.45
N TRP A 228 13.80 2.87 -0.29
CA TRP A 228 12.50 2.57 0.30
C TRP A 228 11.72 3.86 0.63
N TYR A 229 12.35 4.83 1.28
CA TYR A 229 11.69 6.08 1.66
C TYR A 229 11.13 6.84 0.45
N ASP A 230 11.92 6.95 -0.63
CA ASP A 230 11.53 7.70 -1.83
C ASP A 230 10.35 7.04 -2.54
N THR A 231 10.24 5.71 -2.53
CA THR A 231 9.15 4.96 -3.16
C THR A 231 7.88 4.84 -2.28
N VAL A 232 8.04 4.78 -0.96
CA VAL A 232 6.95 4.41 -0.03
C VAL A 232 6.44 5.59 0.80
N CYS A 233 7.33 6.36 1.41
CA CYS A 233 6.96 7.39 2.40
C CYS A 233 6.82 8.77 1.77
N LYS A 234 7.80 9.18 0.96
CA LYS A 234 7.84 10.52 0.37
C LYS A 234 6.58 10.87 -0.44
N PRO A 235 5.99 9.96 -1.23
CA PRO A 235 4.77 10.26 -1.98
C PRO A 235 3.57 10.61 -1.08
N LEU A 236 3.53 10.13 0.17
CA LEU A 236 2.43 10.42 1.11
C LEU A 236 2.30 11.90 1.46
N LEU A 237 3.36 12.70 1.24
CA LEU A 237 3.34 14.15 1.47
C LEU A 237 2.43 14.89 0.46
N THR A 238 2.17 14.29 -0.71
CA THR A 238 1.34 14.89 -1.77
C THR A 238 0.04 14.12 -2.01
N LEU A 239 -0.06 12.89 -1.51
CA LEU A 239 -1.25 12.04 -1.65
C LEU A 239 -2.33 12.37 -0.59
N PRO A 240 -3.59 11.93 -0.79
CA PRO A 240 -4.69 12.20 0.13
C PRO A 240 -4.44 11.79 1.59
N GLU A 241 -4.95 12.57 2.55
CA GLU A 241 -4.78 12.32 3.99
C GLU A 241 -5.39 11.00 4.48
N THR A 242 -6.34 10.44 3.74
CA THR A 242 -6.89 9.10 4.01
C THR A 242 -5.82 8.01 3.99
N LEU A 243 -4.74 8.20 3.22
CA LEU A 243 -3.58 7.33 3.20
C LEU A 243 -2.70 7.48 4.43
N HIS A 244 -2.92 8.47 5.30
CA HIS A 244 -2.15 8.67 6.53
C HIS A 244 -2.66 7.81 7.68
N THR A 245 -3.88 7.27 7.55
CA THR A 245 -4.58 6.54 8.61
C THR A 245 -4.01 5.14 8.84
N SER A 246 -4.20 4.61 10.04
CA SER A 246 -3.82 3.25 10.44
C SER A 246 -4.70 2.15 9.84
N ALA A 247 -5.77 2.52 9.14
CA ALA A 247 -6.68 1.61 8.46
C ALA A 247 -6.44 1.63 6.95
N VAL A 248 -6.84 0.54 6.29
CA VAL A 248 -6.78 0.39 4.84
C VAL A 248 -7.90 -0.53 4.38
N GLN A 249 -8.36 -0.37 3.15
CA GLN A 249 -9.33 -1.30 2.59
C GLN A 249 -8.62 -2.51 1.99
N ILE A 250 -9.19 -3.69 2.15
CA ILE A 250 -8.80 -4.91 1.43
C ILE A 250 -10.03 -5.50 0.74
N TYR A 251 -9.81 -6.27 -0.31
CA TYR A 251 -10.89 -6.97 -0.99
C TYR A 251 -11.26 -8.26 -0.24
N ASN A 252 -12.49 -8.34 0.26
CA ASN A 252 -13.02 -9.54 0.90
C ASN A 252 -13.66 -10.46 -0.14
N LEU A 253 -12.96 -11.54 -0.49
CA LEU A 253 -13.41 -12.52 -1.47
C LEU A 253 -14.77 -13.17 -1.14
N ARG A 254 -15.09 -13.35 0.15
CA ARG A 254 -16.32 -14.05 0.57
C ARG A 254 -17.56 -13.17 0.44
N GLN A 255 -17.40 -11.87 0.69
CA GLN A 255 -18.50 -10.91 0.71
C GLN A 255 -18.58 -10.07 -0.57
N HIS A 256 -17.54 -10.10 -1.41
CA HIS A 256 -17.43 -9.27 -2.61
C HIS A 256 -17.55 -7.76 -2.28
N ILE A 257 -16.85 -7.32 -1.25
CA ILE A 257 -16.81 -5.93 -0.79
C ILE A 257 -15.39 -5.50 -0.47
N LEU A 258 -15.18 -4.18 -0.42
CA LEU A 258 -13.99 -3.58 0.19
C LEU A 258 -14.23 -3.44 1.70
N GLU A 259 -13.55 -4.24 2.50
CA GLU A 259 -13.62 -4.16 3.96
C GLU A 259 -12.46 -3.33 4.52
N GLU A 260 -12.72 -2.53 5.54
CA GLU A 260 -11.70 -1.75 6.22
C GLU A 260 -11.04 -2.58 7.32
N VAL A 261 -9.72 -2.69 7.27
CA VAL A 261 -8.91 -3.45 8.24
C VAL A 261 -7.75 -2.62 8.77
N PRO A 262 -7.24 -2.90 9.98
CA PRO A 262 -6.02 -2.29 10.47
C PRO A 262 -4.82 -2.69 9.61
N ARG A 263 -3.99 -1.72 9.22
CA ARG A 263 -2.76 -1.95 8.42
C ARG A 263 -1.79 -2.92 9.08
N ALA A 264 -1.79 -2.94 10.41
CA ALA A 264 -0.93 -3.81 11.20
C ALA A 264 -1.35 -5.29 11.17
N GLU A 265 -2.56 -5.60 10.66
CA GLU A 265 -3.11 -6.96 10.54
C GLU A 265 -3.13 -7.49 9.10
N THR A 266 -2.59 -6.73 8.15
CA THR A 266 -2.54 -7.10 6.72
C THR A 266 -1.10 -7.14 6.21
N THR A 267 -0.92 -7.37 4.91
CA THR A 267 0.40 -7.45 4.25
C THR A 267 1.20 -6.17 4.51
N PRO A 268 2.45 -6.29 5.01
CA PRO A 268 3.31 -5.14 5.28
C PRO A 268 3.57 -4.26 4.05
N SER A 269 3.91 -2.99 4.30
CA SER A 269 4.13 -2.01 3.23
C SER A 269 5.18 -2.40 2.17
N PRO A 270 6.31 -3.05 2.52
CA PRO A 270 7.29 -3.50 1.52
C PRO A 270 6.75 -4.54 0.53
N ASP A 271 5.74 -5.31 0.94
CA ASP A 271 5.21 -6.45 0.20
C ASP A 271 3.82 -6.17 -0.40
N SER A 272 3.42 -4.89 -0.47
CA SER A 272 2.09 -4.48 -0.92
C SER A 272 2.10 -3.17 -1.72
N ASN A 273 1.14 -3.05 -2.62
CA ASN A 273 0.81 -1.84 -3.38
C ASN A 273 -0.59 -1.37 -3.00
N GLU A 274 -0.88 -0.09 -3.21
CA GLU A 274 -2.17 0.51 -2.85
C GLU A 274 -2.80 1.22 -4.03
N PHE A 275 -4.04 0.83 -4.35
CA PHE A 275 -4.87 1.53 -5.31
C PHE A 275 -5.70 2.59 -4.59
N ILE A 276 -5.69 3.82 -5.06
CA ILE A 276 -6.48 4.92 -4.48
C ILE A 276 -7.78 5.00 -5.27
N TYR A 277 -8.90 4.64 -4.66
CA TYR A 277 -10.23 4.70 -5.26
C TYR A 277 -11.16 5.56 -4.41
N LYS A 278 -11.72 6.61 -5.00
CA LYS A 278 -12.57 7.59 -4.30
C LYS A 278 -11.88 8.15 -3.05
N GLY A 279 -10.61 8.49 -3.22
CA GLY A 279 -9.74 8.96 -2.15
C GLY A 279 -9.47 7.93 -1.05
N LYS A 280 -9.81 6.64 -1.16
CA LYS A 280 -9.51 5.63 -0.13
C LYS A 280 -8.45 4.63 -0.62
N PRO A 281 -7.51 4.22 0.25
CA PRO A 281 -6.51 3.22 -0.11
C PRO A 281 -7.08 1.80 -0.07
N VAL A 282 -6.89 1.06 -1.17
CA VAL A 282 -7.15 -0.38 -1.28
C VAL A 282 -5.82 -1.12 -1.42
N LEU A 283 -5.46 -1.90 -0.40
CA LEU A 283 -4.20 -2.64 -0.36
C LEU A 283 -4.30 -3.94 -1.14
N VAL A 284 -3.30 -4.18 -1.99
CA VAL A 284 -3.13 -5.41 -2.75
C VAL A 284 -1.71 -5.95 -2.53
N PRO A 285 -1.56 -7.20 -2.06
CA PRO A 285 -0.26 -7.85 -1.94
C PRO A 285 0.49 -7.88 -3.28
N SER A 286 1.80 -7.60 -3.27
CA SER A 286 2.64 -7.59 -4.47
C SER A 286 2.64 -8.93 -5.21
N THR A 287 2.49 -10.04 -4.48
CA THR A 287 2.40 -11.39 -5.05
C THR A 287 1.21 -11.58 -5.99
N LEU A 288 0.09 -10.88 -5.75
CA LEU A 288 -1.07 -10.93 -6.64
C LEU A 288 -0.83 -10.19 -7.96
N LEU A 289 0.11 -9.25 -7.98
CA LEU A 289 0.43 -8.44 -9.16
C LEU A 289 1.49 -9.10 -10.06
N GLU A 290 2.09 -10.22 -9.66
CA GLU A 290 3.14 -10.90 -10.43
C GLU A 290 2.68 -11.32 -11.83
N ASN A 291 1.41 -11.71 -11.96
CA ASN A 291 0.80 -12.13 -13.22
C ASN A 291 0.27 -10.97 -14.08
N TYR A 292 0.43 -9.72 -13.64
CA TYR A 292 -0.13 -8.54 -14.29
C TYR A 292 0.97 -7.51 -14.64
N PRO A 293 1.83 -7.82 -15.63
CA PRO A 293 2.99 -6.98 -15.98
C PRO A 293 2.65 -5.55 -16.39
N SER A 294 1.49 -5.28 -17.00
CA SER A 294 1.10 -3.90 -17.36
C SER A 294 0.80 -3.03 -16.13
N ILE A 295 0.18 -3.62 -15.10
CA ILE A 295 -0.07 -2.96 -13.81
C ILE A 295 1.27 -2.65 -13.13
N ARG A 296 2.17 -3.63 -13.07
CA ARG A 296 3.52 -3.45 -12.51
C ARG A 296 4.30 -2.36 -13.23
N ARG A 297 4.30 -2.35 -14.56
CA ARG A 297 4.95 -1.31 -15.36
C ARG A 297 4.39 0.07 -15.04
N THR A 298 3.09 0.17 -14.78
CA THR A 298 2.43 1.43 -14.41
C THR A 298 2.89 1.92 -13.03
N LEU A 299 2.97 1.04 -12.04
CA LEU A 299 3.53 1.32 -10.71
C LEU A 299 5.02 1.72 -10.79
N GLU A 300 5.82 0.98 -11.56
CA GLU A 300 7.24 1.27 -11.79
C GLU A 300 7.43 2.64 -12.46
N LYS A 301 6.60 2.98 -13.45
CA LYS A 301 6.61 4.30 -14.10
C LYS A 301 6.20 5.42 -13.15
N ALA A 302 5.27 5.17 -12.23
CA ALA A 302 4.89 6.11 -11.18
C ALA A 302 6.02 6.31 -10.15
N GLY A 303 6.97 5.37 -10.06
CA GLY A 303 8.09 5.43 -9.11
C GLY A 303 7.66 5.30 -7.66
N CYS A 304 6.43 4.84 -7.40
CA CYS A 304 5.88 4.64 -6.06
C CYS A 304 4.91 3.45 -6.03
N ARG A 305 4.52 3.03 -4.83
CA ARG A 305 3.59 1.90 -4.63
C ARG A 305 2.11 2.27 -4.69
N TYR A 306 1.79 3.52 -5.01
CA TYR A 306 0.43 4.05 -5.02
C TYR A 306 -0.03 4.27 -6.44
N LEU A 307 -1.24 3.84 -6.78
CA LEU A 307 -1.82 4.07 -8.09
C LEU A 307 -3.26 4.57 -7.97
N GLU A 308 -3.55 5.73 -8.54
CA GLU A 308 -4.88 6.31 -8.51
C GLU A 308 -5.77 5.69 -9.58
N LEU A 309 -6.98 5.29 -9.19
CA LEU A 309 -8.04 4.83 -10.08
C LEU A 309 -9.02 5.97 -10.31
N ASP A 310 -9.48 6.11 -11.55
CA ASP A 310 -10.46 7.12 -11.93
C ASP A 310 -11.75 6.98 -11.09
N GLU A 311 -12.17 8.08 -10.47
CA GLU A 311 -13.34 8.11 -9.58
C GLU A 311 -14.67 7.87 -10.32
N SER A 312 -14.68 8.08 -11.64
CA SER A 312 -15.83 7.84 -12.50
C SER A 312 -16.08 6.34 -12.77
N LEU A 313 -15.12 5.47 -12.41
CA LEU A 313 -15.27 4.03 -12.54
C LEU A 313 -16.42 3.51 -11.67
N ASP A 314 -17.26 2.70 -12.31
CA ASP A 314 -18.38 2.00 -11.70
C ASP A 314 -17.91 1.12 -10.51
N PRO A 315 -18.52 1.24 -9.32
CA PRO A 315 -18.05 0.54 -8.12
C PRO A 315 -18.03 -0.98 -8.25
N ASP A 316 -19.01 -1.58 -8.94
CA ASP A 316 -19.05 -3.02 -9.18
C ASP A 316 -17.89 -3.44 -10.07
N THR A 317 -17.61 -2.68 -11.14
CA THR A 317 -16.46 -2.92 -12.03
C THR A 317 -15.13 -2.89 -11.27
N VAL A 318 -14.97 -1.96 -10.33
CA VAL A 318 -13.77 -1.89 -9.47
C VAL A 318 -13.67 -3.12 -8.54
N LEU A 319 -14.79 -3.58 -7.97
CA LEU A 319 -14.81 -4.81 -7.16
C LEU A 319 -14.46 -6.04 -8.00
N ARG A 320 -14.94 -6.14 -9.24
CA ARG A 320 -14.57 -7.19 -10.20
C ARG A 320 -13.10 -7.15 -10.59
N PHE A 321 -12.52 -5.95 -10.71
CA PHE A 321 -11.08 -5.81 -10.88
C PHE A 321 -10.30 -6.41 -9.71
N PHE A 322 -10.69 -6.12 -8.46
CA PHE A 322 -10.02 -6.73 -7.31
C PHE A 322 -10.29 -8.24 -7.21
N GLU A 323 -11.47 -8.71 -7.60
CA GLU A 323 -11.78 -10.14 -7.74
C GLU A 323 -10.83 -10.85 -8.73
N LEU A 324 -10.58 -10.22 -9.88
CA LEU A 324 -9.64 -10.70 -10.89
C LEU A 324 -8.23 -10.85 -10.32
N LEU A 325 -7.73 -9.85 -9.60
CA LEU A 325 -6.40 -9.90 -9.00
C LEU A 325 -6.27 -11.06 -7.99
N HIS A 326 -7.33 -11.38 -7.24
CA HIS A 326 -7.29 -12.40 -6.21
C HIS A 326 -7.54 -13.83 -6.73
N THR A 327 -8.33 -13.99 -7.79
CA THR A 327 -8.80 -15.31 -8.24
C THR A 327 -8.36 -15.68 -9.65
N GLY A 328 -7.84 -14.73 -10.43
CA GLY A 328 -7.54 -14.90 -11.85
C GLY A 328 -8.78 -14.89 -12.75
N SER A 329 -9.97 -14.63 -12.21
CA SER A 329 -11.23 -14.45 -12.93
C SER A 329 -12.12 -13.44 -12.20
N TYR A 330 -13.21 -13.01 -12.82
CA TYR A 330 -14.21 -12.17 -12.15
C TYR A 330 -15.62 -12.66 -12.48
N GLY A 331 -16.56 -12.40 -11.57
CA GLY A 331 -17.98 -12.65 -11.80
C GLY A 331 -18.61 -11.60 -12.72
N PRO A 332 -19.82 -11.84 -13.25
CA PRO A 332 -20.59 -13.08 -13.21
C PRO A 332 -19.88 -14.31 -13.82
N ASP A 333 -20.22 -15.53 -13.37
CA ASP A 333 -19.67 -16.76 -13.96
C ASP A 333 -20.29 -17.00 -15.34
N ALA A 334 -19.50 -16.78 -16.38
CA ALA A 334 -19.96 -16.95 -17.75
C ALA A 334 -20.15 -18.42 -18.16
N LYS A 335 -19.75 -19.44 -17.35
CA LYS A 335 -19.75 -20.87 -17.74
C LYS A 335 -21.05 -21.37 -18.39
N HIS A 336 -22.19 -20.85 -17.98
CA HIS A 336 -23.50 -21.24 -18.52
C HIS A 336 -23.76 -20.72 -19.95
N VAL A 337 -22.99 -19.74 -20.40
CA VAL A 337 -23.12 -19.03 -21.69
C VAL A 337 -21.91 -19.30 -22.61
N LEU A 338 -20.83 -19.89 -22.07
CA LEU A 338 -19.65 -20.29 -22.83
C LEU A 338 -19.96 -21.53 -23.68
N SER A 339 -19.64 -21.46 -24.98
CA SER A 339 -19.59 -22.64 -25.84
C SER A 339 -18.16 -23.14 -25.95
N LEU A 340 -17.95 -24.44 -25.68
CA LEU A 340 -16.71 -25.10 -26.06
C LEU A 340 -16.61 -25.12 -27.59
N GLY A 341 -15.66 -24.36 -28.14
CA GLY A 341 -15.27 -24.44 -29.54
C GLY A 341 -15.89 -23.40 -30.49
N ARG A 342 -16.97 -22.70 -30.14
CA ARG A 342 -17.47 -21.57 -30.96
C ARG A 342 -16.72 -20.30 -30.59
N LYS A 343 -15.92 -19.78 -31.52
CA LYS A 343 -15.19 -18.50 -31.37
C LYS A 343 -15.95 -17.40 -32.09
N GLY A 344 -16.33 -16.35 -31.38
CA GLY A 344 -16.98 -15.19 -31.99
C GLY A 344 -17.84 -14.42 -31.00
N PRO A 345 -18.22 -13.18 -31.31
CA PRO A 345 -19.23 -12.47 -30.53
C PRO A 345 -20.56 -13.24 -30.50
N PRO A 346 -21.38 -13.04 -29.46
CA PRO A 346 -22.61 -13.79 -29.26
C PRO A 346 -23.71 -13.41 -30.25
N VAL A 347 -24.62 -14.34 -30.49
CA VAL A 347 -25.89 -14.07 -31.17
C VAL A 347 -26.92 -13.53 -30.17
N ILE A 348 -27.64 -12.47 -30.55
CA ILE A 348 -28.73 -11.91 -29.75
C ILE A 348 -29.91 -12.89 -29.70
N LYS A 349 -30.40 -13.19 -28.50
CA LYS A 349 -31.62 -13.95 -28.23
C LYS A 349 -32.62 -13.09 -27.46
N SER A 350 -33.86 -13.58 -27.33
CA SER A 350 -34.91 -12.87 -26.60
C SER A 350 -34.46 -12.59 -25.16
N PRO A 351 -34.61 -11.36 -24.65
CA PRO A 351 -34.10 -11.01 -23.33
C PRO A 351 -34.65 -11.90 -22.22
N THR A 352 -33.79 -12.29 -21.30
CA THR A 352 -34.18 -13.02 -20.08
C THR A 352 -33.59 -12.31 -18.86
N ALA A 353 -34.27 -12.44 -17.72
CA ALA A 353 -33.72 -11.94 -16.46
C ALA A 353 -32.53 -12.84 -16.07
N GLY A 354 -31.32 -12.27 -16.10
CA GLY A 354 -30.08 -12.96 -15.76
C GLY A 354 -28.99 -11.96 -15.39
N GLU A 355 -27.87 -12.47 -14.88
CA GLU A 355 -26.70 -11.64 -14.57
C GLU A 355 -26.08 -11.09 -15.86
N PRO A 356 -25.71 -9.79 -15.92
CA PRO A 356 -25.29 -9.13 -17.15
C PRO A 356 -23.80 -9.39 -17.45
N CYS A 357 -23.46 -10.65 -17.80
CA CYS A 357 -22.09 -11.10 -18.02
C CYS A 357 -21.34 -10.27 -19.07
N LEU A 358 -21.96 -10.03 -20.23
CA LEU A 358 -21.34 -9.36 -21.37
C LEU A 358 -21.20 -7.86 -21.10
N LEU A 359 -22.16 -7.22 -20.44
CA LEU A 359 -22.03 -5.83 -19.99
C LEU A 359 -20.87 -5.68 -19.00
N THR A 360 -20.72 -6.59 -18.04
CA THR A 360 -19.59 -6.59 -17.10
C THR A 360 -18.27 -6.75 -17.85
N ASP A 361 -18.18 -7.66 -18.83
CA ASP A 361 -16.98 -7.83 -19.65
C ASP A 361 -16.64 -6.53 -20.42
N ILE A 362 -17.64 -5.85 -21.00
CA ILE A 362 -17.44 -4.55 -21.68
C ILE A 362 -16.91 -3.48 -20.72
N LYS A 363 -17.50 -3.36 -19.52
CA LYS A 363 -17.06 -2.40 -18.50
C LYS A 363 -15.63 -2.68 -18.03
N MET A 364 -15.28 -3.95 -17.81
CA MET A 364 -13.93 -4.39 -17.47
C MET A 364 -12.93 -4.07 -18.58
N TYR A 365 -13.31 -4.24 -19.86
CA TYR A 365 -12.48 -3.84 -20.98
C TYR A 365 -12.24 -2.32 -20.98
N LYS A 366 -13.30 -1.51 -20.82
CA LYS A 366 -13.19 -0.05 -20.77
C LYS A 366 -12.33 0.42 -19.60
N MET A 367 -12.45 -0.22 -18.43
CA MET A 367 -11.55 0.04 -17.30
C MET A 367 -10.10 -0.24 -17.70
N GLY A 368 -9.82 -1.39 -18.34
CA GLY A 368 -8.48 -1.72 -18.83
C GLY A 368 -7.92 -0.69 -19.83
N VAL A 369 -8.77 -0.12 -20.70
CA VAL A 369 -8.38 0.99 -21.59
C VAL A 369 -8.06 2.26 -20.80
N ALA A 370 -8.93 2.65 -19.86
CA ALA A 370 -8.78 3.87 -19.08
C ALA A 370 -7.54 3.84 -18.18
N THR A 371 -7.23 2.68 -17.58
CA THR A 371 -6.07 2.51 -16.70
C THR A 371 -4.79 2.10 -17.44
N GLY A 372 -4.90 1.67 -18.70
CA GLY A 372 -3.79 1.10 -19.46
C GLY A 372 -3.40 -0.32 -19.02
N PHE A 373 -4.34 -1.08 -18.44
CA PHE A 373 -4.10 -2.45 -18.00
C PHE A 373 -4.42 -3.47 -19.11
N ASP A 374 -3.39 -3.87 -19.85
CA ASP A 374 -3.51 -4.76 -21.01
C ASP A 374 -4.11 -6.13 -20.64
N GLU A 375 -3.81 -6.67 -19.46
CA GLU A 375 -4.35 -7.97 -19.04
C GLU A 375 -5.86 -7.90 -18.78
N LEU A 376 -6.38 -6.76 -18.29
CA LEU A 376 -7.84 -6.56 -18.15
C LEU A 376 -8.51 -6.54 -19.51
N LYS A 377 -7.92 -5.81 -20.47
CA LYS A 377 -8.41 -5.77 -21.85
C LYS A 377 -8.43 -7.17 -22.46
N ALA A 378 -7.34 -7.91 -22.33
CA ALA A 378 -7.21 -9.26 -22.88
C ALA A 378 -8.21 -10.24 -22.24
N ALA A 379 -8.31 -10.25 -20.90
CA ALA A 379 -9.21 -11.13 -20.17
C ALA A 379 -10.69 -10.84 -20.51
N ALA A 380 -11.08 -9.57 -20.55
CA ALA A 380 -12.42 -9.17 -20.93
C ALA A 380 -12.74 -9.53 -22.38
N LEU A 381 -11.87 -9.18 -23.32
CA LEU A 381 -12.09 -9.47 -24.73
C LEU A 381 -12.19 -10.97 -25.01
N ASP A 382 -11.33 -11.77 -24.38
CA ASP A 382 -11.38 -13.24 -24.47
C ASP A 382 -12.73 -13.79 -23.97
N ARG A 383 -13.24 -13.29 -22.84
CA ARG A 383 -14.59 -13.64 -22.36
C ARG A 383 -15.67 -13.21 -23.35
N MET A 384 -15.62 -11.98 -23.86
CA MET A 384 -16.54 -11.44 -24.87
C MET A 384 -16.60 -12.29 -26.16
N TYR A 385 -15.52 -12.97 -26.54
CA TYR A 385 -15.45 -13.86 -27.72
C TYR A 385 -15.85 -15.31 -27.45
N LYS A 386 -16.06 -15.70 -26.19
CA LYS A 386 -16.47 -17.06 -25.80
C LYS A 386 -17.97 -17.19 -25.55
N HIS A 387 -18.70 -16.08 -25.45
CA HIS A 387 -20.17 -16.09 -25.39
C HIS A 387 -20.75 -16.56 -26.72
N ALA A 388 -21.50 -17.66 -26.71
CA ALA A 388 -22.18 -18.12 -27.93
C ALA A 388 -23.47 -17.34 -28.21
N VAL A 389 -24.18 -16.96 -27.15
CA VAL A 389 -25.45 -16.23 -27.20
C VAL A 389 -25.47 -15.16 -26.12
N THR A 390 -26.27 -14.11 -26.31
CA THR A 390 -26.54 -13.12 -25.27
C THR A 390 -28.05 -12.92 -25.14
N TYR A 391 -28.49 -12.84 -23.89
CA TYR A 391 -29.87 -12.52 -23.51
C TYR A 391 -29.96 -11.13 -22.87
N GLU A 392 -28.86 -10.38 -22.86
CA GLU A 392 -28.80 -9.00 -22.36
C GLU A 392 -29.38 -8.04 -23.40
N ASP A 393 -29.74 -6.82 -22.96
CA ASP A 393 -30.25 -5.77 -23.83
C ASP A 393 -29.15 -5.30 -24.82
N PRO A 394 -29.25 -5.62 -26.11
CA PRO A 394 -28.20 -5.32 -27.07
C PRO A 394 -28.03 -3.81 -27.32
N VAL A 395 -29.07 -3.01 -27.10
CA VAL A 395 -28.96 -1.55 -27.22
C VAL A 395 -28.19 -0.98 -26.03
N ALA A 396 -28.40 -1.52 -24.83
CA ALA A 396 -27.63 -1.12 -23.64
C ALA A 396 -26.15 -1.49 -23.77
N LEU A 397 -25.82 -2.66 -24.32
CA LEU A 397 -24.44 -3.06 -24.60
C LEU A 397 -23.75 -2.11 -25.58
N LEU A 398 -24.41 -1.75 -26.69
CA LEU A 398 -23.88 -0.80 -27.67
C LEU A 398 -23.76 0.61 -27.08
N ALA A 399 -24.70 1.03 -26.24
CA ALA A 399 -24.65 2.31 -25.54
C ALA A 399 -23.46 2.38 -24.57
N GLU A 400 -23.14 1.29 -23.87
CA GLU A 400 -21.94 1.24 -23.03
C GLU A 400 -20.66 1.26 -23.88
N LEU A 401 -20.60 0.48 -24.97
CA LEU A 401 -19.44 0.42 -25.87
C LEU A 401 -19.08 1.76 -26.49
N TYR A 402 -20.08 2.54 -26.92
CA TYR A 402 -19.89 3.84 -27.58
C TYR A 402 -20.18 5.02 -26.64
N GLY A 403 -20.43 4.73 -25.36
CA GLY A 403 -20.64 5.73 -24.32
C GLY A 403 -19.32 6.39 -23.94
N GLY A 404 -19.26 7.72 -24.06
CA GLY A 404 -18.07 8.51 -23.76
C GLY A 404 -17.14 8.76 -24.95
N GLY A 405 -17.50 8.31 -26.16
CA GLY A 405 -16.76 8.61 -27.38
C GLY A 405 -16.52 7.40 -28.28
N GLU A 406 -15.54 7.52 -29.16
CA GLU A 406 -15.18 6.47 -30.11
C GLU A 406 -14.35 5.36 -29.42
N PRO A 407 -14.78 4.08 -29.46
CA PRO A 407 -14.06 2.99 -28.82
C PRO A 407 -12.74 2.68 -29.50
N ASP A 408 -11.87 1.93 -28.81
CA ASP A 408 -10.59 1.50 -29.38
C ASP A 408 -10.77 0.44 -30.49
N GLY A 409 -9.69 0.18 -31.23
CA GLY A 409 -9.74 -0.62 -32.46
C GLY A 409 -10.29 -2.03 -32.27
N ASP A 410 -9.99 -2.66 -31.14
CA ASP A 410 -10.43 -4.02 -30.82
C ASP A 410 -11.93 -4.07 -30.54
N LEU A 411 -12.47 -3.13 -29.75
CA LEU A 411 -13.92 -3.04 -29.51
C LEU A 411 -14.71 -2.68 -30.76
N LYS A 412 -14.16 -1.84 -31.66
CA LYS A 412 -14.76 -1.62 -32.99
C LYS A 412 -14.78 -2.91 -33.80
N GLY A 413 -13.66 -3.65 -33.79
CA GLY A 413 -13.55 -4.95 -34.45
C GLY A 413 -14.55 -5.97 -33.91
N TRP A 414 -14.70 -6.02 -32.59
CA TRP A 414 -15.69 -6.86 -31.93
C TRP A 414 -17.12 -6.43 -32.29
N THR A 415 -17.42 -5.11 -32.27
CA THR A 415 -18.74 -4.56 -32.61
C THR A 415 -19.16 -4.94 -34.02
N ARG A 416 -18.27 -4.78 -35.02
CA ARG A 416 -18.57 -5.16 -36.40
C ARG A 416 -18.94 -6.63 -36.53
N LYS A 417 -18.15 -7.50 -35.89
CA LYS A 417 -18.39 -8.95 -35.86
C LYS A 417 -19.68 -9.29 -35.12
N PHE A 418 -19.99 -8.57 -34.04
CA PHE A 418 -21.22 -8.75 -33.27
C PHE A 418 -22.45 -8.39 -34.09
N LEU A 419 -22.46 -7.21 -34.75
CA LEU A 419 -23.56 -6.78 -35.60
C LEU A 419 -23.78 -7.72 -36.80
N GLY A 420 -22.69 -8.20 -37.40
CA GLY A 420 -22.73 -9.12 -38.53
C GLY A 420 -23.02 -10.58 -38.17
N ARG A 421 -23.07 -10.94 -36.87
CA ARG A 421 -23.25 -12.34 -36.46
C ARG A 421 -24.65 -12.83 -36.77
N ALA A 422 -24.74 -13.98 -37.42
CA ALA A 422 -25.96 -14.76 -37.60
C ALA A 422 -25.74 -16.18 -37.04
N PRO A 423 -26.81 -16.90 -36.63
CA PRO A 423 -26.73 -18.30 -36.26
C PRO A 423 -26.17 -19.16 -37.39
N GLU A 424 -25.22 -20.03 -37.07
CA GLU A 424 -24.81 -21.07 -37.99
C GLU A 424 -25.89 -22.16 -38.05
N PRO A 425 -26.28 -22.63 -39.25
CA PRO A 425 -27.25 -23.71 -39.37
C PRO A 425 -26.69 -25.00 -38.74
N GLU A 426 -27.42 -25.58 -37.79
CA GLU A 426 -27.10 -26.92 -37.30
C GLU A 426 -27.36 -27.95 -38.40
N TRP A 427 -26.39 -28.86 -38.59
CA TRP A 427 -26.42 -29.89 -39.63
C TRP A 427 -27.76 -30.62 -39.65
N GLY A 428 -28.53 -30.44 -40.74
CA GLY A 428 -29.74 -31.21 -41.03
C GLY A 428 -31.08 -30.48 -40.85
N SER A 429 -31.11 -29.22 -40.39
CA SER A 429 -32.35 -28.43 -40.43
C SER A 429 -32.39 -27.51 -41.67
N PRO A 430 -33.47 -27.51 -42.47
CA PRO A 430 -33.70 -26.47 -43.47
C PRO A 430 -34.10 -25.20 -42.72
N ALA A 431 -33.13 -24.50 -42.15
CA ALA A 431 -33.40 -23.28 -41.41
C ALA A 431 -33.81 -22.18 -42.39
N LEU A 432 -35.02 -21.63 -42.23
CA LEU A 432 -35.17 -20.18 -42.41
C LEU A 432 -34.10 -19.56 -41.49
N GLY A 433 -32.98 -19.12 -42.08
CA GLY A 433 -31.85 -18.61 -41.34
C GLY A 433 -32.30 -17.47 -40.45
N GLU A 434 -32.13 -17.62 -39.14
CA GLU A 434 -32.40 -16.53 -38.21
C GLU A 434 -31.52 -15.33 -38.60
N PRO A 435 -32.08 -14.10 -38.64
CA PRO A 435 -31.40 -12.94 -39.20
C PRO A 435 -30.14 -12.57 -38.40
N SER A 436 -29.26 -11.79 -39.04
CA SER A 436 -28.11 -11.18 -38.37
C SER A 436 -28.54 -10.33 -37.16
N ASN A 437 -27.62 -10.14 -36.21
CA ASN A 437 -27.85 -9.28 -35.05
C ASN A 437 -28.27 -7.85 -35.46
N LEU A 438 -27.68 -7.30 -36.53
CA LEU A 438 -28.09 -6.00 -37.06
C LEU A 438 -29.55 -5.99 -37.55
N ALA A 439 -29.95 -6.99 -38.34
CA ALA A 439 -31.33 -7.10 -38.81
C ALA A 439 -32.33 -7.31 -37.65
N LYS A 440 -31.93 -7.98 -36.57
CA LYS A 440 -32.73 -8.07 -35.34
C LYS A 440 -32.92 -6.71 -34.67
N LEU A 441 -31.87 -5.89 -34.58
CA LEU A 441 -31.94 -4.54 -34.00
C LEU A 441 -32.85 -3.60 -34.81
N GLU A 442 -32.90 -3.77 -36.13
CA GLU A 442 -33.76 -2.98 -37.02
C GLU A 442 -35.20 -3.54 -37.15
N CYS A 443 -35.49 -4.71 -36.59
CA CYS A 443 -36.80 -5.37 -36.62
C CYS A 443 -37.77 -4.75 -35.60
N GLU A 444 -38.93 -4.31 -36.05
CA GLU A 444 -39.96 -3.69 -35.17
C GLU A 444 -40.51 -4.67 -34.13
N MET A 445 -40.65 -5.94 -34.48
CA MET A 445 -41.29 -6.94 -33.61
C MET A 445 -40.49 -7.24 -32.32
N LEU A 446 -39.19 -6.93 -32.31
CA LEU A 446 -38.30 -7.18 -31.17
C LEU A 446 -38.20 -5.98 -30.21
N GLY A 447 -38.82 -4.83 -30.54
CA GLY A 447 -38.94 -3.68 -29.65
C GLY A 447 -37.68 -2.83 -29.46
N TRP A 448 -36.55 -3.17 -30.09
CA TRP A 448 -35.30 -2.41 -29.98
C TRP A 448 -35.16 -1.26 -30.97
N LYS A 449 -35.88 -1.31 -32.10
CA LYS A 449 -35.68 -0.42 -33.25
C LYS A 449 -35.60 1.05 -32.86
N ALA A 450 -36.61 1.59 -32.17
CA ALA A 450 -36.64 3.01 -31.79
C ALA A 450 -35.40 3.41 -30.97
N ARG A 451 -35.12 2.69 -29.88
CA ARG A 451 -33.96 2.94 -29.01
C ARG A 451 -32.62 2.78 -29.75
N PHE A 452 -32.53 1.84 -30.69
CA PHE A 452 -31.34 1.65 -31.50
C PHE A 452 -31.10 2.85 -32.43
N TYR A 453 -32.14 3.35 -33.12
CA TYR A 453 -32.01 4.53 -33.96
C TYR A 453 -31.65 5.79 -33.15
N ASP A 454 -32.25 5.97 -31.97
CA ASP A 454 -31.87 7.07 -31.07
C ASP A 454 -30.38 6.99 -30.67
N LEU A 455 -29.88 5.77 -30.43
CA LEU A 455 -28.46 5.55 -30.17
C LEU A 455 -27.57 5.87 -31.39
N LEU A 456 -28.00 5.56 -32.62
CA LEU A 456 -27.25 5.92 -33.83
C LEU A 456 -27.19 7.43 -34.08
N GLU A 457 -28.24 8.16 -33.73
CA GLU A 457 -28.24 9.63 -33.85
C GLU A 457 -27.34 10.28 -32.80
N SER A 458 -27.19 9.67 -31.62
CA SER A 458 -26.29 10.16 -30.57
C SER A 458 -24.82 9.73 -30.76
N SER A 459 -24.52 8.72 -31.59
CA SER A 459 -23.16 8.24 -31.83
C SER A 459 -22.83 8.10 -33.32
N SER A 460 -22.13 9.09 -33.86
CA SER A 460 -21.64 9.08 -35.24
C SER A 460 -20.67 7.91 -35.52
N ALA A 461 -19.86 7.54 -34.53
CA ALA A 461 -18.95 6.40 -34.63
C ALA A 461 -19.71 5.07 -34.77
N LEU A 462 -20.75 4.84 -33.95
CA LEU A 462 -21.57 3.64 -34.08
C LEU A 462 -22.33 3.63 -35.41
N LYS A 463 -22.89 4.77 -35.82
CA LYS A 463 -23.58 4.94 -37.12
C LYS A 463 -22.68 4.56 -38.30
N TYR A 464 -21.40 4.93 -38.26
CA TYR A 464 -20.42 4.55 -39.26
C TYR A 464 -20.19 3.02 -39.29
N GLU A 465 -19.98 2.39 -38.14
CA GLU A 465 -19.74 0.94 -38.05
C GLU A 465 -20.97 0.14 -38.50
N VAL A 466 -22.19 0.57 -38.14
CA VAL A 466 -23.45 -0.02 -38.60
C VAL A 466 -23.59 0.11 -40.12
N GLY A 467 -23.33 1.28 -40.68
CA GLY A 467 -23.39 1.50 -42.13
C GLY A 467 -22.39 0.63 -42.89
N ARG A 468 -21.22 0.36 -42.31
CA ARG A 468 -20.23 -0.55 -42.86
C ARG A 468 -20.71 -2.00 -42.85
N VAL A 469 -21.16 -2.51 -41.70
CA VAL A 469 -21.67 -3.89 -41.57
C VAL A 469 -22.87 -4.13 -42.49
N LYS A 470 -23.78 -3.16 -42.60
CA LYS A 470 -24.94 -3.24 -43.50
C LYS A 470 -24.54 -3.44 -44.96
N ARG A 471 -23.53 -2.71 -45.45
CA ARG A 471 -22.99 -2.90 -46.81
C ARG A 471 -22.37 -4.29 -46.98
N GLU A 472 -21.64 -4.78 -45.99
CA GLU A 472 -21.01 -6.11 -46.00
C GLU A 472 -22.05 -7.24 -46.02
N LEU A 473 -23.15 -7.10 -45.26
CA LEU A 473 -24.24 -8.10 -45.25
C LEU A 473 -25.06 -8.08 -46.55
N LEU A 474 -25.35 -6.90 -47.11
CA LEU A 474 -26.01 -6.76 -48.42
C LEU A 474 -25.17 -7.40 -49.54
N ALA A 475 -23.85 -7.16 -49.53
CA ALA A 475 -22.95 -7.73 -50.52
C ALA A 475 -22.84 -9.27 -50.43
N SER A 476 -23.07 -9.84 -49.25
CA SER A 476 -23.05 -11.30 -49.02
C SER A 476 -24.42 -11.98 -49.14
N GLY A 477 -25.50 -11.22 -49.39
CA GLY A 477 -26.86 -11.75 -49.48
C GLY A 477 -27.43 -12.25 -48.15
N LEU A 478 -26.89 -11.77 -47.02
CA LEU A 478 -27.23 -12.18 -45.65
C LEU A 478 -28.05 -11.14 -44.87
N TYR A 479 -28.54 -10.10 -45.56
CA TYR A 479 -29.30 -8.98 -44.97
C TYR A 479 -30.72 -8.89 -45.49
#